data_AF-A0A8S9EZR7-F1
#
_entry.id   AF-A0A8S9EZR7-F1
#
_cell.length_a   1.000
_cell.length_b   1.000
_cell.length_c   1.000
_cell.angle_alpha   90.00
_cell.angle_beta   90.00
_cell.angle_gamma   90.00
#
_symmetry.space_group_name_H-M   'P 1'
#
loop_
_entity.id
_entity.type
_entity.pdbx_description
1 polymer ?
#
loop_
_entity_poly.entity_id
_entity_poly.type
_entity_poly.pdbx_seq_one_letter_code
_entity_poly.pdbx_strand_id
1 'polypeptide(L)'
;INELIQKRQLLEAFASIKYLEDETIAERDAEKYKDNPQEFVRKSKDVDLLYNSITNMIQSIVVGTLEQPTVEDTMLNSLVTLIAHEEAAHPNTGNTAGPGSDLLGTPRKWREEWREAINESARKRVQRVPMASKEEESFWLDLHLGFLQKQLSEDLLKIKLSVKKCYPEEYQVCDMYVEAFHNAVASHLQDLSQRPLEFNELYTLLDWVANIYRSELFLGHPDLKPEVKTENLSLLLTPADWDKLKNNYITLAKGKIKSYFGNILKLEVTEKWEKEVHPEVKENLYHSSLSFDIQTIIGEHMKISGAISRSLGTKMLELCLAELHEFVPRFGEEFVAWSTAQDSPVFAPYFTAYINSFHDLVSGLERAFKVNTEELQKILATLTRNFTNIFLNKLRTKAQPLLKKILTKDWILVTERPDSLASAVSQFSEHLQHMREPMGQELLRDVHKYVVREYIMQVIKPRRKMNGETRQQVSEKMNQEARILNNTLIGQGSDSDWLLPAIHHIANIIGEKKKDKIKEYVKELCQDYPDIR
;
A
#
# COMPACT_ATOMS: atom_id res chain seq x y z
N ILE A 1 -48.79 -39.40 -22.26
CA ILE A 1 -47.49 -39.29 -21.55
C ILE A 1 -46.95 -37.87 -21.57
N ASN A 2 -46.71 -37.24 -22.73
CA ASN A 2 -46.22 -35.86 -22.80
C ASN A 2 -47.04 -34.84 -22.00
N GLU A 3 -48.38 -34.94 -22.02
CA GLU A 3 -49.23 -34.08 -21.18
C GLU A 3 -49.04 -34.29 -19.68
N LEU A 4 -48.75 -35.52 -19.23
CA LEU A 4 -48.46 -35.82 -17.81
C LEU A 4 -47.13 -35.18 -17.40
N ILE A 5 -46.12 -35.25 -18.27
CA ILE A 5 -44.82 -34.59 -18.06
C ILE A 5 -45.03 -33.07 -17.97
N GLN A 6 -45.78 -32.48 -18.91
CA GLN A 6 -46.08 -31.04 -18.90
C GLN A 6 -46.86 -30.59 -17.65
N LYS A 7 -47.79 -31.43 -17.18
CA LYS A 7 -48.55 -31.21 -15.93
C LYS A 7 -47.76 -31.55 -14.66
N ARG A 8 -46.46 -31.88 -14.77
CA ARG A 8 -45.57 -32.22 -13.65
C ARG A 8 -46.00 -33.48 -12.86
N GLN A 9 -46.82 -34.35 -13.45
CA GLN A 9 -47.23 -35.63 -12.87
C GLN A 9 -46.19 -36.71 -13.19
N LEU A 10 -44.98 -36.56 -12.65
CA LEU A 10 -43.80 -37.31 -13.10
C LEU A 10 -43.85 -38.81 -12.78
N LEU A 11 -44.43 -39.19 -11.65
CA LEU A 11 -44.55 -40.61 -11.26
C LEU A 11 -45.49 -41.38 -12.20
N GLU A 12 -46.63 -40.79 -12.55
CA GLU A 12 -47.58 -41.36 -13.52
C GLU A 12 -46.98 -41.40 -14.93
N ALA A 13 -46.24 -40.35 -15.31
CA ALA A 13 -45.52 -40.32 -16.58
C ALA A 13 -44.47 -41.43 -16.65
N PHE A 14 -43.66 -41.61 -15.60
CA PHE A 14 -42.63 -42.66 -15.54
C PHE A 14 -43.22 -44.06 -15.59
N ALA A 15 -44.27 -44.35 -14.82
CA ALA A 15 -44.94 -45.65 -14.88
C ALA A 15 -45.46 -45.97 -16.29
N SER A 16 -45.99 -44.96 -16.99
CA SER A 16 -46.46 -45.11 -18.37
C SER A 16 -45.31 -45.34 -19.36
N ILE A 17 -44.18 -44.65 -19.17
CA ILE A 17 -42.99 -44.83 -20.01
C ILE A 17 -42.36 -46.21 -19.76
N LYS A 18 -42.27 -46.63 -18.51
CA LYS A 18 -41.73 -47.93 -18.13
C LYS A 18 -42.55 -49.07 -18.73
N TYR A 19 -43.89 -48.95 -18.72
CA TYR A 19 -44.76 -49.90 -19.41
C TYR A 19 -44.47 -49.98 -20.92
N LEU A 20 -44.29 -48.83 -21.59
CA LEU A 20 -43.93 -48.79 -23.01
C LEU A 20 -42.54 -49.37 -23.29
N GLU A 21 -41.59 -49.13 -22.38
CA GLU A 21 -40.25 -49.69 -22.46
C GLU A 21 -40.29 -51.22 -22.32
N ASP A 22 -40.97 -51.74 -21.31
CA ASP A 22 -41.12 -53.18 -21.07
C ASP A 22 -41.89 -53.86 -22.22
N GLU A 23 -42.92 -53.21 -22.77
CA GLU A 23 -43.62 -53.67 -23.97
C GLU A 23 -42.67 -53.73 -25.18
N THR A 24 -41.87 -52.68 -25.39
CA THR A 24 -40.92 -52.62 -26.51
C THR A 24 -39.81 -53.67 -26.37
N ILE A 25 -39.34 -53.94 -25.14
CA ILE A 25 -38.39 -55.00 -24.82
C ILE A 25 -39.01 -56.38 -25.05
N ALA A 26 -40.23 -56.62 -24.58
CA ALA A 26 -40.92 -57.89 -24.78
C ALA A 26 -41.21 -58.16 -26.26
N GLU A 27 -41.60 -57.15 -27.03
CA GLU A 27 -41.81 -57.25 -28.48
C GLU A 27 -40.50 -57.51 -29.25
N ARG A 28 -39.38 -56.94 -28.79
CA ARG A 28 -38.03 -57.25 -29.29
C ARG A 28 -37.66 -58.71 -29.03
N ASP A 29 -37.83 -59.16 -27.80
CA ASP A 29 -37.45 -60.51 -27.36
C ASP A 29 -38.35 -61.59 -28.00
N ALA A 30 -39.59 -61.24 -28.34
CA ALA A 30 -40.50 -62.06 -29.14
C ALA A 30 -40.23 -62.00 -30.66
N GLU A 31 -39.14 -61.36 -31.09
CA GLU A 31 -38.70 -61.23 -32.50
C GLU A 31 -39.74 -60.57 -33.45
N LYS A 32 -40.68 -59.79 -32.89
CA LYS A 32 -41.80 -59.17 -33.63
C LYS A 32 -41.36 -58.23 -34.77
N TYR A 33 -40.14 -57.71 -34.68
CA TYR A 33 -39.58 -56.72 -35.60
C TYR A 33 -38.59 -57.28 -36.62
N LYS A 34 -38.48 -58.62 -36.77
CA LYS A 34 -37.57 -59.27 -37.74
C LYS A 34 -37.72 -58.74 -39.17
N ASP A 35 -38.94 -58.43 -39.60
CA ASP A 35 -39.25 -57.96 -40.95
C ASP A 35 -39.29 -56.43 -41.09
N ASN A 36 -39.23 -55.67 -39.97
CA ASN A 36 -39.29 -54.21 -39.96
C ASN A 36 -38.41 -53.59 -38.85
N PRO A 37 -37.07 -53.64 -38.99
CA PRO A 37 -36.16 -53.10 -37.97
C PRO A 37 -36.26 -51.58 -37.79
N GLN A 38 -36.76 -50.84 -38.79
CA GLN A 38 -36.93 -49.39 -38.68
C GLN A 38 -38.04 -48.98 -37.70
N GLU A 39 -39.07 -49.80 -37.55
CA GLU A 39 -40.18 -49.53 -36.62
C GLU A 39 -39.73 -49.71 -35.16
N PHE A 40 -38.92 -50.74 -34.89
CA PHE A 40 -38.29 -50.93 -33.59
C PHE A 40 -37.40 -49.73 -33.20
N VAL A 41 -36.56 -49.27 -34.13
CA VAL A 41 -35.71 -48.08 -33.90
C VAL A 41 -36.54 -46.82 -33.64
N ARG A 42 -37.69 -46.65 -34.30
CA ARG A 42 -38.59 -45.52 -34.05
C ARG A 42 -39.20 -45.59 -32.64
N LYS A 43 -39.73 -46.75 -32.24
CA LYS A 43 -40.29 -46.96 -30.90
C LYS A 43 -39.24 -46.79 -29.80
N SER A 44 -38.03 -47.34 -29.98
CA SER A 44 -36.89 -47.14 -29.06
C SER A 44 -36.56 -45.66 -28.90
N LYS A 45 -36.49 -44.91 -30.00
CA LYS A 45 -36.28 -43.45 -29.97
C LYS A 45 -37.42 -42.69 -29.31
N ASP A 46 -38.66 -43.08 -29.53
CA ASP A 46 -39.81 -42.43 -28.89
C ASP A 46 -39.77 -42.61 -27.37
N VAL A 47 -39.42 -43.80 -26.89
CA VAL A 47 -39.19 -44.07 -25.46
C VAL A 47 -38.02 -43.23 -24.93
N ASP A 48 -36.90 -43.16 -25.66
CA ASP A 48 -35.75 -42.33 -25.29
C ASP A 48 -36.09 -40.84 -25.17
N LEU A 49 -36.87 -40.29 -26.12
CA LEU A 49 -37.33 -38.90 -26.08
C LEU A 49 -38.22 -38.62 -24.86
N LEU A 50 -39.05 -39.58 -24.44
CA LEU A 50 -39.89 -39.45 -23.25
C LEU A 50 -39.04 -39.46 -21.97
N TYR A 51 -38.04 -40.34 -21.88
CA TYR A 51 -37.06 -40.33 -20.78
C TYR A 51 -36.29 -39.01 -20.71
N ASN A 52 -35.79 -38.52 -21.85
CA ASN A 52 -35.11 -37.22 -21.95
C ASN A 52 -36.03 -36.07 -21.52
N SER A 53 -37.32 -36.15 -21.84
CA SER A 53 -38.30 -35.15 -21.40
C SER A 53 -38.50 -35.15 -19.88
N ILE A 54 -38.46 -36.31 -19.23
CA ILE A 54 -38.43 -36.39 -17.76
C ILE A 54 -37.12 -35.82 -17.21
N THR A 55 -35.96 -36.17 -17.78
CA THR A 55 -34.65 -35.64 -17.35
C THR A 55 -34.65 -34.11 -17.39
N ASN A 56 -35.10 -33.51 -18.50
CA ASN A 56 -35.21 -32.05 -18.64
C ASN A 56 -36.14 -31.44 -17.59
N MET A 57 -37.24 -32.14 -17.24
CA MET A 57 -38.17 -31.69 -16.22
C MET A 57 -37.54 -31.77 -14.82
N ILE A 58 -36.83 -32.84 -14.47
CA ILE A 58 -36.04 -32.97 -13.23
C ILE A 58 -35.08 -31.79 -13.10
N GLN A 59 -34.28 -31.52 -14.13
CA GLN A 59 -33.34 -30.40 -14.15
C GLN A 59 -34.07 -29.06 -13.96
N SER A 60 -35.18 -28.83 -14.66
CA SER A 60 -35.97 -27.60 -14.53
C SER A 60 -36.52 -27.38 -13.12
N ILE A 61 -36.93 -28.44 -12.44
CA ILE A 61 -37.47 -28.38 -11.07
C ILE A 61 -36.36 -28.02 -10.08
N VAL A 62 -35.24 -28.74 -10.14
CA VAL A 62 -34.11 -28.53 -9.26
C VAL A 62 -33.53 -27.12 -9.44
N VAL A 63 -33.34 -26.67 -10.69
CA VAL A 63 -32.88 -25.31 -10.98
C VAL A 63 -33.86 -24.26 -10.47
N GLY A 64 -35.16 -24.46 -10.70
CA GLY A 64 -36.22 -23.53 -10.27
C GLY A 64 -36.45 -23.47 -8.75
N THR A 65 -35.95 -24.45 -7.99
CA THR A 65 -36.18 -24.57 -6.54
C THR A 65 -35.71 -23.34 -5.77
N LEU A 66 -34.58 -22.73 -6.15
CA LEU A 66 -34.06 -21.53 -5.49
C LEU A 66 -34.59 -20.23 -6.11
N GLU A 67 -35.19 -20.28 -7.30
CA GLU A 67 -35.73 -19.10 -7.99
C GLU A 67 -37.10 -18.69 -7.46
N GLN A 68 -37.93 -19.66 -7.07
CA GLN A 68 -39.26 -19.38 -6.52
C GLN A 68 -39.18 -18.91 -5.06
N PRO A 69 -40.11 -18.07 -4.56
CA PRO A 69 -40.10 -17.65 -3.16
C PRO A 69 -40.36 -18.81 -2.18
N THR A 70 -41.23 -19.74 -2.56
CA THR A 70 -41.67 -20.89 -1.77
C THR A 70 -41.12 -22.19 -2.34
N VAL A 71 -40.81 -23.16 -1.48
CA VAL A 71 -40.43 -24.51 -1.91
C VAL A 71 -41.70 -25.32 -2.16
N GLU A 72 -41.82 -25.94 -3.33
CA GLU A 72 -42.91 -26.87 -3.65
C GLU A 72 -42.58 -28.27 -3.09
N ASP A 73 -42.78 -28.47 -1.78
CA ASP A 73 -42.35 -29.69 -1.06
C ASP A 73 -42.89 -30.99 -1.69
N THR A 74 -44.15 -30.99 -2.14
CA THR A 74 -44.79 -32.13 -2.80
C THR A 74 -44.10 -32.48 -4.12
N MET A 75 -43.58 -31.48 -4.83
CA MET A 75 -42.90 -31.65 -6.10
C MET A 75 -41.51 -32.24 -5.91
N LEU A 76 -40.76 -31.77 -4.91
CA LEU A 76 -39.44 -32.32 -4.57
C LEU A 76 -39.55 -33.76 -4.05
N ASN A 77 -40.51 -34.06 -3.19
CA ASN A 77 -40.76 -35.42 -2.72
C ASN A 77 -41.11 -36.38 -3.87
N SER A 78 -41.93 -35.90 -4.83
CA SER A 78 -42.26 -36.68 -6.03
C SER A 78 -41.03 -36.95 -6.90
N LEU A 79 -40.12 -35.97 -7.00
CA LEU A 79 -38.86 -36.10 -7.73
C LEU A 79 -37.90 -37.09 -7.07
N VAL A 80 -37.77 -37.08 -5.74
CA VAL A 80 -36.97 -38.09 -5.01
C VAL A 80 -37.55 -39.49 -5.22
N THR A 81 -38.87 -39.63 -5.10
CA THR A 81 -39.55 -40.92 -5.31
C THR A 81 -39.35 -41.42 -6.73
N LEU A 82 -39.39 -40.53 -7.72
CA LEU A 82 -39.14 -40.83 -9.12
C LEU A 82 -37.72 -41.37 -9.35
N ILE A 83 -36.70 -40.74 -8.76
CA ILE A 83 -35.30 -41.20 -8.86
C ILE A 83 -35.17 -42.59 -8.21
N ALA A 84 -35.73 -42.79 -7.03
CA ALA A 84 -35.70 -44.11 -6.37
C ALA A 84 -36.40 -45.20 -7.20
N HIS A 85 -37.50 -44.87 -7.87
CA HIS A 85 -38.19 -45.80 -8.78
C HIS A 85 -37.36 -46.15 -10.02
N GLU A 86 -36.60 -45.21 -10.57
CA GLU A 86 -35.67 -45.47 -11.68
C GLU A 86 -34.52 -46.38 -11.24
N GLU A 87 -33.89 -46.08 -10.11
CA GLU A 87 -32.80 -46.90 -9.54
C GLU A 87 -33.26 -48.33 -9.22
N ALA A 88 -34.50 -48.50 -8.77
CA ALA A 88 -35.10 -49.81 -8.53
C ALA A 88 -35.47 -50.55 -9.83
N ALA A 89 -35.97 -49.83 -10.85
CA ALA A 89 -36.38 -50.40 -12.13
C ALA A 89 -35.18 -50.77 -13.03
N HIS A 90 -34.02 -50.14 -12.82
CA HIS A 90 -32.80 -50.33 -13.60
C HIS A 90 -31.59 -50.54 -12.69
N PRO A 91 -31.48 -51.68 -11.98
CA PRO A 91 -30.32 -51.94 -11.13
C PRO A 91 -29.05 -52.03 -12.00
N ASN A 92 -27.96 -51.41 -11.53
CA ASN A 92 -26.66 -51.34 -12.22
C ASN A 92 -26.17 -52.74 -12.67
N THR A 93 -26.49 -53.15 -13.89
CA THR A 93 -25.84 -54.26 -14.58
C THR A 93 -24.55 -53.73 -15.18
N GLY A 94 -23.42 -54.17 -14.64
CA GLY A 94 -22.10 -53.63 -14.98
C GLY A 94 -21.86 -53.55 -16.49
N ASN A 95 -21.37 -52.38 -16.93
CA ASN A 95 -20.81 -52.05 -18.25
C ASN A 95 -20.80 -53.19 -19.30
N THR A 96 -21.96 -53.45 -19.92
CA THR A 96 -22.04 -54.15 -21.20
C THR A 96 -22.73 -53.25 -22.22
N ALA A 97 -22.16 -52.07 -22.47
CA ALA A 97 -22.56 -51.23 -23.59
C ALA A 97 -21.32 -50.90 -24.43
N GLY A 98 -21.14 -51.63 -25.53
CA GLY A 98 -20.24 -51.21 -26.60
C GLY A 98 -20.84 -50.01 -27.36
N PRO A 99 -20.04 -49.29 -28.18
CA PRO A 99 -20.53 -48.15 -28.95
C PRO A 99 -21.63 -48.62 -29.92
N GLY A 100 -22.85 -48.10 -29.75
CA GLY A 100 -24.02 -48.48 -30.55
C GLY A 100 -25.04 -49.42 -29.88
N SER A 101 -24.91 -49.68 -28.57
CA SER A 101 -25.91 -50.44 -27.81
C SER A 101 -27.22 -49.65 -27.62
N ASP A 102 -28.35 -50.34 -27.77
CA ASP A 102 -29.71 -49.82 -27.56
C ASP A 102 -29.88 -49.32 -26.11
N LEU A 103 -30.35 -48.08 -25.91
CA LEU A 103 -30.52 -47.46 -24.58
C LEU A 103 -31.73 -48.03 -23.80
N LEU A 104 -32.54 -48.86 -24.45
CA LEU A 104 -33.70 -49.54 -23.86
C LEU A 104 -33.26 -50.43 -22.69
N GLY A 105 -33.85 -50.20 -21.53
CA GLY A 105 -33.58 -50.95 -20.29
C GLY A 105 -32.35 -50.48 -19.51
N THR A 106 -31.64 -49.45 -19.97
CA THR A 106 -30.45 -48.90 -19.27
C THR A 106 -30.83 -47.78 -18.29
N PRO A 107 -30.14 -47.66 -17.15
CA PRO A 107 -30.41 -46.58 -16.20
C PRO A 107 -30.05 -45.22 -16.83
N ARG A 108 -30.94 -44.25 -16.65
CA ARG A 108 -30.73 -42.84 -17.01
C ARG A 108 -29.92 -42.08 -15.97
N LYS A 109 -29.67 -42.72 -14.82
CA LYS A 109 -28.83 -42.18 -13.75
C LYS A 109 -29.36 -40.83 -13.27
N TRP A 110 -30.65 -40.74 -12.99
CA TRP A 110 -31.28 -39.47 -12.63
C TRP A 110 -30.72 -38.85 -11.34
N ARG A 111 -30.06 -39.64 -10.49
CA ARG A 111 -29.28 -39.13 -9.35
C ARG A 111 -28.05 -38.30 -9.78
N GLU A 112 -27.37 -38.66 -10.87
CA GLU A 112 -26.28 -37.87 -11.44
C GLU A 112 -26.83 -36.58 -12.08
N GLU A 113 -27.91 -36.69 -12.86
CA GLU A 113 -28.59 -35.53 -13.47
C GLU A 113 -29.13 -34.52 -12.44
N TRP A 114 -29.66 -35.03 -11.31
CA TRP A 114 -30.06 -34.19 -10.18
C TRP A 114 -28.87 -33.41 -9.60
N ARG A 115 -27.71 -34.04 -9.45
CA ARG A 115 -26.49 -33.41 -8.95
C ARG A 115 -25.99 -32.31 -9.91
N GLU A 116 -25.99 -32.59 -11.20
CA GLU A 116 -25.64 -31.59 -12.21
C GLU A 116 -26.64 -30.43 -12.25
N ALA A 117 -27.93 -30.70 -12.03
CA ALA A 117 -28.93 -29.65 -11.92
C ALA A 117 -28.72 -28.75 -10.68
N ILE A 118 -28.21 -29.31 -9.57
CA ILE A 118 -27.79 -28.52 -8.40
C ILE A 118 -26.61 -27.60 -8.76
N ASN A 119 -25.59 -28.14 -9.42
CA ASN A 119 -24.44 -27.35 -9.91
C ASN A 119 -24.89 -26.21 -10.82
N GLU A 120 -25.79 -26.50 -11.76
CA GLU A 120 -26.36 -25.51 -12.68
C GLU A 120 -27.23 -24.47 -11.95
N SER A 121 -28.01 -24.89 -10.94
CA SER A 121 -28.77 -23.98 -10.09
C SER A 121 -27.85 -22.99 -9.40
N ALA A 122 -26.81 -23.49 -8.71
CA ALA A 122 -25.84 -22.66 -8.02
C ALA A 122 -25.12 -21.69 -8.98
N ARG A 123 -24.66 -22.20 -10.13
CA ARG A 123 -24.02 -21.39 -11.18
C ARG A 123 -24.92 -20.26 -11.68
N LYS A 124 -26.18 -20.55 -11.99
CA LYS A 124 -27.16 -19.52 -12.41
C LYS A 124 -27.41 -18.48 -11.34
N ARG A 125 -27.50 -18.89 -10.06
CA ARG A 125 -27.70 -17.96 -8.94
C ARG A 125 -26.52 -16.99 -8.81
N VAL A 126 -25.29 -17.49 -8.87
CA VAL A 126 -24.06 -16.66 -8.84
C VAL A 126 -23.99 -15.73 -10.05
N GLN A 127 -24.26 -16.22 -11.25
CA GLN A 127 -24.18 -15.43 -12.49
C GLN A 127 -25.27 -14.35 -12.62
N ARG A 128 -26.40 -14.52 -11.94
CA ARG A 128 -27.50 -13.53 -11.93
C ARG A 128 -27.30 -12.41 -10.93
N VAL A 129 -26.31 -12.51 -10.04
CA VAL A 129 -26.00 -11.43 -9.10
C VAL A 129 -25.69 -10.17 -9.92
N PRO A 130 -26.39 -9.06 -9.67
CA PRO A 130 -26.18 -7.82 -10.41
C PRO A 130 -24.71 -7.39 -10.37
N MET A 131 -24.21 -6.97 -11.53
CA MET A 131 -23.00 -6.14 -11.60
C MET A 131 -23.41 -4.69 -11.35
N ALA A 132 -22.55 -3.92 -10.67
CA ALA A 132 -22.88 -2.53 -10.34
C ALA A 132 -23.11 -1.67 -11.59
N SER A 133 -23.87 -0.58 -11.44
CA SER A 133 -24.19 0.32 -12.54
C SER A 133 -22.96 1.17 -12.94
N LYS A 134 -23.05 1.86 -14.09
CA LYS A 134 -21.99 2.79 -14.55
C LYS A 134 -21.75 3.97 -13.59
N GLU A 135 -22.72 4.32 -12.77
CA GLU A 135 -22.59 5.42 -11.79
C GLU A 135 -21.82 4.99 -10.53
N GLU A 136 -21.65 3.69 -10.32
CA GLU A 136 -21.04 3.06 -9.15
C GLU A 136 -19.68 2.40 -9.47
N GLU A 137 -19.09 2.73 -10.64
CA GLU A 137 -17.92 2.06 -11.20
C GLU A 137 -16.71 2.06 -10.26
N SER A 138 -16.57 3.00 -9.34
CA SER A 138 -15.44 3.04 -8.40
C SER A 138 -15.51 2.01 -7.26
N PHE A 139 -16.68 1.39 -7.01
CA PHE A 139 -16.90 0.41 -5.94
C PHE A 139 -17.66 -0.82 -6.43
N TRP A 140 -17.64 -1.07 -7.75
CA TRP A 140 -18.48 -2.10 -8.35
C TRP A 140 -18.24 -3.48 -7.75
N LEU A 141 -16.98 -3.78 -7.41
CA LEU A 141 -16.60 -5.10 -6.89
C LEU A 141 -17.05 -5.28 -5.43
N ASP A 142 -16.94 -4.24 -4.59
CA ASP A 142 -17.46 -4.27 -3.21
C ASP A 142 -18.96 -4.52 -3.22
N LEU A 143 -19.70 -3.77 -4.05
CA LEU A 143 -21.15 -3.92 -4.19
C LEU A 143 -21.53 -5.30 -4.71
N HIS A 144 -20.82 -5.77 -5.74
CA HIS A 144 -21.08 -7.08 -6.34
C HIS A 144 -20.85 -8.22 -5.35
N LEU A 145 -19.75 -8.20 -4.60
CA LEU A 145 -19.46 -9.21 -3.57
C LEU A 145 -20.45 -9.13 -2.40
N GLY A 146 -20.93 -7.93 -2.05
CA GLY A 146 -22.00 -7.73 -1.07
C GLY A 146 -23.34 -8.33 -1.52
N PHE A 147 -23.73 -8.13 -2.78
CA PHE A 147 -24.94 -8.77 -3.34
C PHE A 147 -24.80 -10.28 -3.43
N LEU A 148 -23.63 -10.78 -3.84
CA LEU A 148 -23.33 -12.20 -3.88
C LEU A 148 -23.46 -12.82 -2.49
N GLN A 149 -22.83 -12.21 -1.47
CA GLN A 149 -22.92 -12.66 -0.08
C GLN A 149 -24.37 -12.71 0.41
N LYS A 150 -25.15 -11.64 0.19
CA LYS A 150 -26.55 -11.57 0.63
C LYS A 150 -27.40 -12.66 -0.03
N GLN A 151 -27.37 -12.74 -1.36
CA GLN A 151 -28.21 -13.65 -2.12
C GLN A 151 -27.89 -15.12 -1.77
N LEU A 152 -26.61 -15.46 -1.68
CA LEU A 152 -26.19 -16.81 -1.32
C LEU A 152 -26.54 -17.18 0.12
N SER A 153 -26.49 -16.22 1.05
CA SER A 153 -26.91 -16.45 2.44
C SER A 153 -28.40 -16.79 2.51
N GLU A 154 -29.24 -16.04 1.78
CA GLU A 154 -30.69 -16.30 1.68
C GLU A 154 -30.97 -17.67 1.06
N ASP A 155 -30.24 -18.04 0.01
CA ASP A 155 -30.37 -19.35 -0.65
C ASP A 155 -29.96 -20.50 0.28
N LEU A 156 -28.81 -20.39 0.96
CA LEU A 156 -28.34 -21.41 1.90
C LEU A 156 -29.29 -21.59 3.09
N LEU A 157 -29.84 -20.49 3.62
CA LEU A 157 -30.87 -20.54 4.65
C LEU A 157 -32.13 -21.25 4.17
N LYS A 158 -32.58 -20.93 2.95
CA LYS A 158 -33.74 -21.59 2.33
C LYS A 158 -33.50 -23.09 2.14
N ILE A 159 -32.30 -23.48 1.72
CA ILE A 159 -31.92 -24.88 1.56
C ILE A 159 -32.00 -25.60 2.89
N LYS A 160 -31.40 -25.03 3.92
CA LYS A 160 -31.40 -25.59 5.27
C LYS A 160 -32.81 -25.73 5.87
N LEU A 161 -33.63 -24.68 5.76
CA LEU A 161 -34.92 -24.61 6.45
C LEU A 161 -36.05 -25.36 5.74
N SER A 162 -36.00 -25.44 4.41
CA SER A 162 -37.12 -25.96 3.60
C SER A 162 -36.68 -27.11 2.70
N VAL A 163 -35.65 -26.93 1.87
CA VAL A 163 -35.26 -27.95 0.88
C VAL A 163 -34.78 -29.24 1.55
N LYS A 164 -33.98 -29.13 2.62
CA LYS A 164 -33.47 -30.28 3.39
C LYS A 164 -34.56 -31.27 3.80
N LYS A 165 -35.75 -30.77 4.16
CA LYS A 165 -36.87 -31.60 4.64
C LYS A 165 -37.50 -32.47 3.54
N CYS A 166 -37.26 -32.13 2.27
CA CYS A 166 -37.82 -32.84 1.12
C CYS A 166 -36.93 -33.99 0.62
N TYR A 167 -35.72 -34.13 1.18
CA TYR A 167 -34.75 -35.13 0.74
C TYR A 167 -34.39 -36.08 1.89
N PRO A 168 -34.23 -37.39 1.61
CA PRO A 168 -33.63 -38.33 2.53
C PRO A 168 -32.17 -37.96 2.87
N GLU A 169 -31.70 -38.35 4.06
CA GLU A 169 -30.35 -38.01 4.54
C GLU A 169 -29.23 -38.53 3.64
N GLU A 170 -29.45 -39.64 2.93
CA GLU A 170 -28.50 -40.21 1.96
C GLU A 170 -28.14 -39.28 0.79
N TYR A 171 -28.99 -38.29 0.48
CA TYR A 171 -28.70 -37.30 -0.56
C TYR A 171 -27.71 -36.23 -0.12
N GLN A 172 -27.53 -36.03 1.19
CA GLN A 172 -26.67 -34.99 1.77
C GLN A 172 -26.89 -33.63 1.08
N VAL A 173 -28.16 -33.26 0.87
CA VAL A 173 -28.55 -32.15 -0.02
C VAL A 173 -27.90 -30.82 0.37
N CYS A 174 -27.76 -30.54 1.67
CA CYS A 174 -27.07 -29.33 2.13
C CYS A 174 -25.60 -29.32 1.71
N ASP A 175 -24.86 -30.41 1.93
CA ASP A 175 -23.45 -30.51 1.53
C ASP A 175 -23.32 -30.36 0.01
N MET A 176 -24.23 -30.97 -0.76
CA MET A 176 -24.27 -30.86 -2.23
C MET A 176 -24.41 -29.41 -2.71
N TYR A 177 -25.37 -28.68 -2.15
CA TYR A 177 -25.58 -27.27 -2.53
C TYR A 177 -24.43 -26.39 -2.06
N VAL A 178 -23.87 -26.63 -0.87
CA VAL A 178 -22.72 -25.85 -0.38
C VAL A 178 -21.51 -26.07 -1.29
N GLU A 179 -21.22 -27.30 -1.70
CA GLU A 179 -20.14 -27.61 -2.65
C GLU A 179 -20.40 -26.98 -4.03
N ALA A 180 -21.63 -27.09 -4.54
CA ALA A 180 -22.04 -26.47 -5.80
C ALA A 180 -21.88 -24.94 -5.78
N PHE A 181 -22.31 -24.27 -4.70
CA PHE A 181 -22.11 -22.83 -4.53
C PHE A 181 -20.63 -22.48 -4.38
N HIS A 182 -19.86 -23.27 -3.65
CA HIS A 182 -18.42 -23.07 -3.51
C HIS A 182 -17.72 -23.11 -4.88
N ASN A 183 -18.01 -24.12 -5.69
CA ASN A 183 -17.44 -24.28 -7.03
C ASN A 183 -17.91 -23.18 -8.00
N ALA A 184 -19.17 -22.76 -7.91
CA ALA A 184 -19.71 -21.66 -8.70
C ALA A 184 -19.05 -20.32 -8.35
N VAL A 185 -18.86 -20.02 -7.06
CA VAL A 185 -18.15 -18.81 -6.60
C VAL A 185 -16.68 -18.88 -7.00
N ALA A 186 -16.02 -20.03 -6.85
CA ALA A 186 -14.62 -20.22 -7.25
C ALA A 186 -14.42 -19.89 -8.73
N SER A 187 -15.25 -20.47 -9.61
CA SER A 187 -15.24 -20.21 -11.05
C SER A 187 -15.49 -18.74 -11.37
N HIS A 188 -16.47 -18.14 -10.70
CA HIS A 188 -16.83 -16.73 -10.90
C HIS A 188 -15.70 -15.78 -10.48
N LEU A 189 -15.07 -16.00 -9.33
CA LEU A 189 -13.93 -15.20 -8.90
C LEU A 189 -12.71 -15.40 -9.80
N GLN A 190 -12.52 -16.61 -10.33
CA GLN A 190 -11.47 -16.87 -11.32
C GLN A 190 -11.68 -16.01 -12.58
N ASP A 191 -12.91 -15.92 -13.09
CA ASP A 191 -13.25 -15.06 -14.23
C ASP A 191 -13.04 -13.57 -13.92
N LEU A 192 -13.43 -13.12 -12.73
CA LEU A 192 -13.19 -11.74 -12.28
C LEU A 192 -11.69 -11.43 -12.18
N SER A 193 -10.89 -12.39 -11.72
CA SER A 193 -9.42 -12.24 -11.57
C SER A 193 -8.66 -12.13 -12.89
N GLN A 194 -9.28 -12.50 -14.03
CA GLN A 194 -8.67 -12.30 -15.36
C GLN A 194 -8.84 -10.87 -15.88
N ARG A 195 -9.72 -10.07 -15.27
CA ARG A 195 -9.89 -8.66 -15.61
C ARG A 195 -8.72 -7.84 -15.05
N PRO A 196 -8.36 -6.72 -15.69
CA PRO A 196 -7.40 -5.79 -15.11
C PRO A 196 -8.05 -5.09 -13.91
N LEU A 197 -7.81 -5.60 -12.71
CA LEU A 197 -8.32 -5.03 -11.47
C LEU A 197 -7.43 -3.88 -10.98
N GLU A 198 -8.06 -2.80 -10.51
CA GLU A 198 -7.40 -1.67 -9.87
C GLU A 198 -6.91 -2.02 -8.45
N PHE A 199 -6.14 -1.11 -7.86
CA PHE A 199 -5.57 -1.31 -6.52
C PHE A 199 -6.63 -1.56 -5.44
N ASN A 200 -7.72 -0.77 -5.44
CA ASN A 200 -8.80 -0.91 -4.47
C ASN A 200 -9.61 -2.18 -4.71
N GLU A 201 -9.85 -2.55 -5.97
CA GLU A 201 -10.55 -3.77 -6.33
C GLU A 201 -9.77 -5.03 -5.94
N LEU A 202 -8.44 -5.02 -6.14
CA LEU A 202 -7.57 -6.09 -5.66
C LEU A 202 -7.61 -6.20 -4.13
N TYR A 203 -7.62 -5.07 -3.42
CA TYR A 203 -7.80 -5.06 -1.97
C TYR A 203 -9.11 -5.74 -1.58
N THR A 204 -10.24 -5.29 -2.14
CA THR A 204 -11.58 -5.81 -1.90
C THR A 204 -11.65 -7.32 -2.14
N LEU A 205 -11.12 -7.79 -3.26
CA LEU A 205 -11.15 -9.22 -3.59
C LEU A 205 -10.31 -10.05 -2.61
N LEU A 206 -9.09 -9.59 -2.31
CA LEU A 206 -8.19 -10.28 -1.39
C LEU A 206 -8.77 -10.33 0.03
N ASP A 207 -9.31 -9.21 0.52
CA ASP A 207 -9.93 -9.11 1.83
C ASP A 207 -11.18 -10.00 1.92
N TRP A 208 -12.03 -9.97 0.90
CA TRP A 208 -13.24 -10.79 0.89
C TRP A 208 -12.93 -12.29 0.93
N VAL A 209 -11.96 -12.74 0.14
CA VAL A 209 -11.54 -14.16 0.12
C VAL A 209 -10.87 -14.57 1.43
N ALA A 210 -9.99 -13.73 1.99
CA ALA A 210 -9.23 -14.04 3.20
C ALA A 210 -10.08 -13.96 4.48
N ASN A 211 -10.91 -12.93 4.60
CA ASN A 211 -11.50 -12.51 5.87
C ASN A 211 -13.02 -12.57 5.91
N ILE A 212 -13.71 -12.53 4.76
CA ILE A 212 -15.18 -12.50 4.74
C ILE A 212 -15.74 -13.89 4.43
N TYR A 213 -15.26 -14.55 3.37
CA TYR A 213 -15.91 -15.72 2.77
C TYR A 213 -16.23 -16.85 3.77
N ARG A 214 -15.24 -17.25 4.57
CA ARG A 214 -15.37 -18.34 5.57
C ARG A 214 -15.76 -17.85 6.97
N SER A 215 -15.88 -16.54 7.17
CA SER A 215 -16.14 -15.95 8.48
C SER A 215 -17.60 -16.06 8.91
N GLU A 216 -17.89 -15.67 10.14
CA GLU A 216 -19.26 -15.56 10.67
C GLU A 216 -20.11 -14.50 9.93
N LEU A 217 -19.48 -13.61 9.15
CA LEU A 217 -20.19 -12.68 8.29
C LEU A 217 -20.84 -13.35 7.08
N PHE A 218 -20.36 -14.53 6.67
CA PHE A 218 -20.90 -15.27 5.53
C PHE A 218 -21.07 -16.77 5.80
N LEU A 219 -20.21 -17.65 5.27
CA LEU A 219 -20.45 -19.10 5.35
C LEU A 219 -20.38 -19.66 6.79
N GLY A 220 -19.67 -18.98 7.68
CA GLY A 220 -19.57 -19.34 9.10
C GLY A 220 -20.73 -18.85 9.96
N HIS A 221 -21.73 -18.18 9.37
CA HIS A 221 -22.83 -17.55 10.11
C HIS A 221 -23.56 -18.58 10.99
N PRO A 222 -23.92 -18.25 12.26
CA PRO A 222 -24.55 -19.19 13.19
C PRO A 222 -25.82 -19.84 12.65
N ASP A 223 -26.63 -19.08 11.91
CA ASP A 223 -27.88 -19.57 11.31
C ASP A 223 -27.68 -20.67 10.27
N LEU A 224 -26.47 -20.85 9.75
CA LEU A 224 -26.11 -21.90 8.78
C LEU A 224 -25.61 -23.19 9.47
N LYS A 225 -25.31 -23.18 10.76
CA LYS A 225 -24.83 -24.35 11.52
C LYS A 225 -25.98 -25.25 12.00
N PRO A 226 -25.85 -26.59 12.01
CA PRO A 226 -24.65 -27.39 11.72
C PRO A 226 -24.46 -27.80 10.25
N GLU A 227 -25.37 -27.43 9.35
CA GLU A 227 -25.39 -27.90 7.96
C GLU A 227 -24.23 -27.39 7.13
N VAL A 228 -23.80 -26.14 7.30
CA VAL A 228 -22.65 -25.60 6.57
C VAL A 228 -21.38 -25.76 7.39
N LYS A 229 -20.49 -26.66 6.95
CA LYS A 229 -19.18 -26.92 7.57
C LYS A 229 -18.07 -26.37 6.69
N THR A 230 -17.65 -25.14 6.95
CA THR A 230 -16.61 -24.44 6.17
C THR A 230 -15.25 -25.15 6.16
N GLU A 231 -14.98 -25.96 7.18
CA GLU A 231 -13.74 -26.73 7.34
C GLU A 231 -13.56 -27.81 6.26
N ASN A 232 -14.66 -28.33 5.72
CA ASN A 232 -14.65 -29.39 4.71
C ASN A 232 -14.46 -28.86 3.28
N LEU A 233 -14.51 -27.54 3.09
CA LEU A 233 -14.42 -26.93 1.76
C LEU A 233 -12.98 -26.77 1.31
N SER A 234 -12.75 -27.06 0.03
CA SER A 234 -11.51 -26.73 -0.67
C SER A 234 -11.20 -25.24 -0.61
N LEU A 235 -9.95 -24.89 -0.93
CA LEU A 235 -9.57 -23.49 -1.08
C LEU A 235 -10.38 -22.86 -2.22
N LEU A 236 -10.94 -21.67 -1.96
CA LEU A 236 -11.78 -20.97 -2.94
C LEU A 236 -11.00 -20.57 -4.20
N LEU A 237 -9.72 -20.23 -4.03
CA LEU A 237 -8.78 -19.96 -5.10
C LEU A 237 -7.62 -20.95 -5.00
N THR A 238 -7.08 -21.33 -6.16
CA THR A 238 -5.86 -22.14 -6.18
C THR A 238 -4.70 -21.34 -5.57
N PRO A 239 -3.68 -21.99 -4.99
CA PRO A 239 -2.51 -21.28 -4.49
C PRO A 239 -1.84 -20.40 -5.56
N ALA A 240 -1.83 -20.84 -6.82
CA ALA A 240 -1.28 -20.10 -7.94
C ALA A 240 -2.09 -18.82 -8.25
N ASP A 241 -3.42 -18.90 -8.27
CA ASP A 241 -4.28 -17.73 -8.50
C ASP A 241 -4.21 -16.74 -7.33
N TRP A 242 -4.15 -17.25 -6.10
CA TRP A 242 -3.96 -16.45 -4.90
C TRP A 242 -2.64 -15.68 -4.92
N ASP A 243 -1.54 -16.35 -5.26
CA ASP A 243 -0.22 -15.73 -5.38
C ASP A 243 -0.20 -14.69 -6.52
N LYS A 244 -0.86 -14.98 -7.66
CA LYS A 244 -1.02 -14.02 -8.76
C LYS A 244 -1.72 -12.74 -8.29
N LEU A 245 -2.84 -12.84 -7.57
CA LEU A 245 -3.58 -11.69 -7.05
C LEU A 245 -2.73 -10.88 -6.06
N LYS A 246 -2.05 -11.53 -5.12
CA LYS A 246 -1.15 -10.85 -4.17
C LYS A 246 -0.01 -10.13 -4.89
N ASN A 247 0.60 -10.74 -5.90
CA ASN A 247 1.68 -10.13 -6.67
C ASN A 247 1.21 -8.92 -7.48
N ASN A 248 0.02 -8.99 -8.08
CA ASN A 248 -0.59 -7.84 -8.75
C ASN A 248 -0.85 -6.70 -7.76
N TYR A 249 -1.40 -7.01 -6.58
CA TYR A 249 -1.64 -6.03 -5.51
C TYR A 249 -0.35 -5.35 -5.07
N ILE A 250 0.71 -6.14 -4.81
CA ILE A 250 2.04 -5.64 -4.45
C ILE A 250 2.62 -4.74 -5.53
N THR A 251 2.45 -5.11 -6.80
CA THR A 251 2.97 -4.34 -7.94
C THR A 251 2.29 -2.99 -8.05
N LEU A 252 0.96 -2.95 -7.96
CA LEU A 252 0.20 -1.69 -7.97
C LEU A 252 0.50 -0.85 -6.72
N ALA A 253 0.65 -1.49 -5.55
CA ALA A 253 1.04 -0.81 -4.32
C ALA A 253 2.37 -0.09 -4.48
N LYS A 254 3.40 -0.76 -5.04
CA LYS A 254 4.71 -0.14 -5.29
C LYS A 254 4.56 1.14 -6.11
N GLY A 255 3.75 1.12 -7.17
CA GLY A 255 3.47 2.30 -7.99
C GLY A 255 2.76 3.42 -7.21
N LYS A 256 1.77 3.06 -6.37
CA LYS A 256 1.05 4.02 -5.51
C LYS A 256 1.96 4.65 -4.47
N ILE A 257 2.75 3.88 -3.73
CA ILE A 257 3.69 4.39 -2.72
C ILE A 257 4.71 5.34 -3.37
N LYS A 258 5.28 4.96 -4.52
CA LYS A 258 6.17 5.83 -5.29
C LYS A 258 5.51 7.16 -5.67
N SER A 259 4.24 7.11 -6.10
CA SER A 259 3.47 8.32 -6.41
C SER A 259 3.21 9.17 -5.17
N TYR A 260 2.90 8.58 -4.02
CA TYR A 260 2.65 9.34 -2.79
C TYR A 260 3.91 10.04 -2.29
N PHE A 261 5.06 9.35 -2.27
CA PHE A 261 6.33 9.99 -1.92
C PHE A 261 6.72 11.07 -2.94
N GLY A 262 6.51 10.81 -4.24
CA GLY A 262 6.68 11.83 -5.28
C GLY A 262 5.80 13.06 -5.06
N ASN A 263 4.57 12.88 -4.59
CA ASN A 263 3.67 13.98 -4.26
C ASN A 263 4.14 14.77 -3.04
N ILE A 264 4.73 14.13 -2.02
CA ILE A 264 5.36 14.84 -0.90
C ILE A 264 6.45 15.78 -1.44
N LEU A 265 7.39 15.27 -2.24
CA LEU A 265 8.44 16.11 -2.82
C LEU A 265 7.85 17.24 -3.67
N LYS A 266 6.84 16.95 -4.49
CA LYS A 266 6.16 17.99 -5.29
C LYS A 266 5.60 19.10 -4.42
N LEU A 267 4.94 18.76 -3.30
CA LEU A 267 4.39 19.75 -2.37
C LEU A 267 5.49 20.54 -1.65
N GLU A 268 6.62 19.91 -1.29
CA GLU A 268 7.78 20.64 -0.77
C GLU A 268 8.29 21.67 -1.80
N VAL A 269 8.38 21.30 -3.07
CA VAL A 269 8.79 22.24 -4.13
C VAL A 269 7.78 23.37 -4.31
N THR A 270 6.52 23.04 -4.63
CA THR A 270 5.54 24.03 -5.12
C THR A 270 4.90 24.86 -4.02
N GLU A 271 4.71 24.27 -2.83
CA GLU A 271 4.02 24.95 -1.73
C GLU A 271 4.97 25.60 -0.73
N LYS A 272 6.21 25.10 -0.63
CA LYS A 272 7.17 25.56 0.38
C LYS A 272 8.34 26.33 -0.24
N TRP A 273 9.08 25.72 -1.17
CA TRP A 273 10.31 26.30 -1.71
C TRP A 273 10.04 27.48 -2.66
N GLU A 274 9.20 27.28 -3.68
CA GLU A 274 8.88 28.31 -4.68
C GLU A 274 8.16 29.52 -4.08
N LYS A 275 7.37 29.29 -3.02
CA LYS A 275 6.60 30.32 -2.31
C LYS A 275 7.36 30.95 -1.14
N GLU A 276 8.60 30.50 -0.90
CA GLU A 276 9.45 30.96 0.21
C GLU A 276 8.74 30.94 1.58
N VAL A 277 7.97 29.89 1.84
CA VAL A 277 7.25 29.72 3.11
C VAL A 277 8.23 29.25 4.18
N HIS A 278 8.33 29.96 5.30
CA HIS A 278 9.18 29.55 6.41
C HIS A 278 8.72 28.22 7.03
N PRO A 279 9.64 27.33 7.46
CA PRO A 279 9.30 26.13 8.21
C PRO A 279 8.54 26.45 9.50
N GLU A 280 7.72 25.50 9.94
CA GLU A 280 7.02 25.60 11.22
C GLU A 280 8.02 25.54 12.38
N VAL A 281 7.71 26.23 13.48
CA VAL A 281 8.52 26.20 14.71
C VAL A 281 7.75 25.46 15.79
N LYS A 282 8.33 24.38 16.32
CA LYS A 282 7.75 23.61 17.43
C LYS A 282 8.82 23.29 18.44
N GLU A 283 8.58 23.63 19.71
CA GLU A 283 9.56 23.45 20.80
C GLU A 283 10.94 24.06 20.48
N ASN A 284 10.93 25.26 19.88
CA ASN A 284 12.10 25.98 19.39
C ASN A 284 12.87 25.29 18.24
N LEU A 285 12.38 24.19 17.67
CA LEU A 285 12.98 23.52 16.52
C LEU A 285 12.22 23.86 15.23
N TYR A 286 12.93 23.97 14.12
CA TYR A 286 12.28 24.02 12.80
C TYR A 286 11.79 22.63 12.42
N HIS A 287 10.56 22.59 11.89
CA HIS A 287 9.84 21.37 11.55
C HIS A 287 9.42 21.37 10.09
N SER A 288 9.59 20.22 9.45
CA SER A 288 8.96 19.90 8.17
C SER A 288 8.04 18.70 8.37
N SER A 289 6.88 18.73 7.71
CA SER A 289 5.93 17.62 7.68
C SER A 289 6.48 16.35 7.03
N LEU A 290 7.61 16.43 6.30
CA LEU A 290 8.24 15.34 5.56
C LEU A 290 8.27 14.00 6.33
N SER A 291 8.78 14.02 7.56
CA SER A 291 8.84 12.80 8.40
C SER A 291 7.47 12.25 8.75
N PHE A 292 6.55 13.12 9.12
CA PHE A 292 5.18 12.75 9.50
C PHE A 292 4.40 12.20 8.30
N ASP A 293 4.51 12.85 7.14
CA ASP A 293 3.83 12.47 5.90
C ASP A 293 4.29 11.08 5.44
N ILE A 294 5.61 10.84 5.44
CA ILE A 294 6.19 9.53 5.12
C ILE A 294 5.68 8.45 6.08
N GLN A 295 5.76 8.69 7.39
CA GLN A 295 5.32 7.70 8.38
C GLN A 295 3.82 7.41 8.32
N THR A 296 3.01 8.43 8.00
CA THR A 296 1.56 8.29 7.84
C THR A 296 1.22 7.37 6.67
N ILE A 297 1.84 7.59 5.50
CA ILE A 297 1.67 6.72 4.32
C ILE A 297 2.07 5.28 4.64
N ILE A 298 3.24 5.09 5.27
CA ILE A 298 3.72 3.75 5.65
C ILE A 298 2.72 3.07 6.60
N GLY A 299 2.27 3.78 7.63
CA GLY A 299 1.34 3.28 8.64
C GLY A 299 -0.02 2.90 8.05
N GLU A 300 -0.57 3.75 7.20
CA GLU A 300 -1.86 3.52 6.55
C GLU A 300 -1.82 2.28 5.65
N HIS A 301 -0.86 2.20 4.72
CA HIS A 301 -0.80 1.08 3.80
C HIS A 301 -0.42 -0.23 4.49
N MET A 302 0.47 -0.20 5.49
CA MET A 302 0.76 -1.38 6.30
C MET A 302 -0.49 -1.88 7.02
N LYS A 303 -1.31 -0.98 7.58
CA LYS A 303 -2.55 -1.34 8.27
C LYS A 303 -3.59 -1.92 7.30
N ILE A 304 -3.79 -1.28 6.16
CA ILE A 304 -4.73 -1.74 5.12
C ILE A 304 -4.32 -3.14 4.65
N SER A 305 -3.08 -3.33 4.22
CA SER A 305 -2.60 -4.65 3.77
C SER A 305 -2.58 -5.69 4.90
N GLY A 306 -2.32 -5.25 6.14
CA GLY A 306 -2.33 -6.09 7.33
C GLY A 306 -3.72 -6.60 7.69
N ALA A 307 -4.79 -5.88 7.32
CA ALA A 307 -6.16 -6.33 7.49
C ALA A 307 -6.43 -7.59 6.66
N ILE A 308 -5.93 -7.65 5.41
CA ILE A 308 -6.00 -8.86 4.56
C ILE A 308 -5.24 -10.01 5.20
N SER A 309 -3.95 -9.80 5.50
CA SER A 309 -3.13 -10.80 6.18
C SER A 309 -1.89 -10.16 6.79
N ARG A 310 -1.41 -10.74 7.91
CA ARG A 310 -0.17 -10.30 8.56
C ARG A 310 1.02 -10.30 7.61
N SER A 311 1.17 -11.33 6.78
CA SER A 311 2.26 -11.43 5.80
C SER A 311 2.21 -10.32 4.76
N LEU A 312 1.03 -9.92 4.30
CA LEU A 312 0.88 -8.85 3.33
C LEU A 312 1.16 -7.48 3.97
N GLY A 313 0.75 -7.28 5.23
CA GLY A 313 1.15 -6.11 6.02
C GLY A 313 2.67 -5.99 6.17
N THR A 314 3.37 -7.08 6.51
CA THR A 314 4.84 -7.10 6.54
C THR A 314 5.44 -6.81 5.17
N LYS A 315 4.90 -7.39 4.10
CA LYS A 315 5.39 -7.14 2.75
C LYS A 315 5.19 -5.70 2.30
N MET A 316 4.09 -5.07 2.70
CA MET A 316 3.82 -3.66 2.42
C MET A 316 4.83 -2.75 3.11
N LEU A 317 5.15 -3.03 4.38
CA LEU A 317 6.19 -2.31 5.11
C LEU A 317 7.55 -2.41 4.41
N GLU A 318 7.96 -3.62 4.00
CA GLU A 318 9.20 -3.82 3.23
C GLU A 318 9.23 -3.01 1.93
N LEU A 319 8.11 -2.99 1.19
CA LEU A 319 8.00 -2.21 -0.06
C LEU A 319 8.12 -0.71 0.20
N CYS A 320 7.48 -0.21 1.25
CA CYS A 320 7.57 1.20 1.58
C CYS A 320 8.98 1.61 2.01
N LEU A 321 9.69 0.77 2.78
CA LEU A 321 11.08 1.01 3.14
C LEU A 321 12.01 0.97 1.93
N ALA A 322 11.79 0.03 1.01
CA ALA A 322 12.55 -0.03 -0.24
C ALA A 322 12.35 1.24 -1.08
N GLU A 323 11.09 1.69 -1.25
CA GLU A 323 10.80 2.94 -1.96
C GLU A 323 11.35 4.17 -1.21
N LEU A 324 11.37 4.14 0.13
CA LEU A 324 11.96 5.21 0.94
C LEU A 324 13.46 5.35 0.69
N HIS A 325 14.18 4.23 0.57
CA HIS A 325 15.60 4.24 0.19
C HIS A 325 15.85 4.85 -1.20
N GLU A 326 14.91 4.69 -2.14
CA GLU A 326 14.97 5.34 -3.46
C GLU A 326 14.50 6.81 -3.42
N PHE A 327 13.57 7.15 -2.53
CA PHE A 327 12.99 8.49 -2.41
C PHE A 327 13.96 9.49 -1.78
N VAL A 328 14.62 9.15 -0.68
CA VAL A 328 15.49 10.08 0.05
C VAL A 328 16.61 10.67 -0.83
N PRO A 329 17.34 9.88 -1.65
CA PRO A 329 18.32 10.44 -2.57
C PRO A 329 17.71 11.39 -3.61
N ARG A 330 16.56 11.04 -4.21
CA ARG A 330 15.86 11.89 -5.18
C ARG A 330 15.41 13.20 -4.57
N PHE A 331 14.84 13.16 -3.36
CA PHE A 331 14.51 14.34 -2.58
C PHE A 331 15.75 15.23 -2.36
N GLY A 332 16.87 14.59 -2.00
CA GLY A 332 18.14 15.25 -1.80
C GLY A 332 18.65 15.95 -3.05
N GLU A 333 18.65 15.27 -4.20
CA GLU A 333 19.06 15.82 -5.49
C GLU A 333 18.26 17.06 -5.86
N GLU A 334 16.93 17.01 -5.69
CA GLU A 334 16.04 18.13 -6.00
C GLU A 334 16.29 19.34 -5.08
N PHE A 335 16.47 19.11 -3.77
CA PHE A 335 16.80 20.18 -2.82
C PHE A 335 18.15 20.83 -3.13
N VAL A 336 19.15 20.04 -3.54
CA VAL A 336 20.44 20.56 -4.00
C VAL A 336 20.27 21.38 -5.28
N ALA A 337 19.52 20.89 -6.26
CA ALA A 337 19.28 21.60 -7.51
C ALA A 337 18.60 22.95 -7.27
N TRP A 338 17.52 22.96 -6.49
CA TRP A 338 16.81 24.19 -6.10
C TRP A 338 17.74 25.17 -5.35
N SER A 339 18.44 24.68 -4.32
CA SER A 339 19.31 25.54 -3.50
C SER A 339 20.50 26.11 -4.26
N THR A 340 20.98 25.45 -5.32
CA THR A 340 22.08 25.98 -6.15
C THR A 340 21.60 26.93 -7.24
N ALA A 341 20.38 26.72 -7.75
CA ALA A 341 19.79 27.59 -8.78
C ALA A 341 19.36 28.96 -8.23
N GLN A 342 18.90 29.02 -6.97
CA GLN A 342 18.39 30.23 -6.35
C GLN A 342 19.07 30.55 -5.02
N ASP A 343 19.30 31.84 -4.78
CA ASP A 343 19.74 32.35 -3.48
C ASP A 343 18.53 32.75 -2.63
N SER A 344 17.80 31.74 -2.14
CA SER A 344 16.56 31.94 -1.38
C SER A 344 16.82 32.10 0.13
N PRO A 345 16.16 33.05 0.82
CA PRO A 345 16.30 33.25 2.26
C PRO A 345 15.79 32.07 3.08
N VAL A 346 14.90 31.22 2.54
CA VAL A 346 14.37 30.06 3.26
C VAL A 346 15.27 28.82 3.20
N PHE A 347 16.39 28.88 2.48
CA PHE A 347 17.34 27.77 2.38
C PHE A 347 17.88 27.34 3.76
N ALA A 348 18.39 28.26 4.57
CA ALA A 348 18.99 27.93 5.87
C ALA A 348 17.95 27.42 6.90
N PRO A 349 16.72 27.99 6.96
CA PRO A 349 15.61 27.38 7.69
C PRO A 349 15.29 25.95 7.24
N TYR A 350 15.13 25.70 5.93
CA TYR A 350 14.78 24.35 5.43
C TYR A 350 15.90 23.34 5.59
N PHE A 351 17.15 23.75 5.41
CA PHE A 351 18.32 22.93 5.76
C PHE A 351 18.16 22.39 7.18
N THR A 352 17.90 23.28 8.14
CA THR A 352 17.71 22.90 9.55
C THR A 352 16.49 22.02 9.77
N ALA A 353 15.35 22.38 9.15
CA ALA A 353 14.10 21.61 9.26
C ALA A 353 14.26 20.17 8.74
N TYR A 354 14.99 19.97 7.63
CA TYR A 354 15.20 18.64 7.07
C TYR A 354 16.14 17.78 7.90
N ILE A 355 17.22 18.35 8.45
CA ILE A 355 18.08 17.59 9.37
C ILE A 355 17.27 17.12 10.60
N ASN A 356 16.44 17.99 11.18
CA ASN A 356 15.54 17.61 12.27
C ASN A 356 14.55 16.52 11.83
N SER A 357 13.92 16.68 10.67
CA SER A 357 12.97 15.72 10.10
C SER A 357 13.60 14.36 9.83
N PHE A 358 14.85 14.30 9.38
CA PHE A 358 15.57 13.04 9.15
C PHE A 358 15.77 12.27 10.45
N HIS A 359 16.13 12.97 11.53
CA HIS A 359 16.20 12.37 12.86
C HIS A 359 14.83 11.83 13.29
N ASP A 360 13.76 12.62 13.15
CA ASP A 360 12.41 12.21 13.53
C ASP A 360 11.91 11.02 12.71
N LEU A 361 12.29 10.95 11.43
CA LEU A 361 11.95 9.83 10.55
C LEU A 361 12.58 8.52 11.04
N VAL A 362 13.89 8.53 11.31
CA VAL A 362 14.60 7.34 11.82
C VAL A 362 14.00 6.89 13.15
N SER A 363 13.84 7.82 14.10
CA SER A 363 13.30 7.52 15.43
C SER A 363 11.84 7.05 15.37
N GLY A 364 11.05 7.60 14.44
CA GLY A 364 9.68 7.20 14.18
C GLY A 364 9.59 5.78 13.62
N LEU A 365 10.43 5.47 12.62
CA LEU A 365 10.51 4.13 12.02
C LEU A 365 10.90 3.05 13.04
N GLU A 366 11.91 3.31 13.87
CA GLU A 366 12.35 2.38 14.91
C GLU A 366 11.28 2.14 15.99
N ARG A 367 10.61 3.21 16.46
CA ARG A 367 9.64 3.10 17.55
C ARG A 367 8.29 2.55 17.10
N ALA A 368 7.74 3.09 16.01
CA ALA A 368 6.40 2.74 15.55
C ALA A 368 6.38 1.42 14.78
N PHE A 369 7.41 1.15 13.96
CA PHE A 369 7.43 0.01 13.04
C PHE A 369 8.43 -1.09 13.45
N LYS A 370 9.35 -0.82 14.38
CA LYS A 370 10.36 -1.78 14.88
C LYS A 370 11.24 -2.34 13.75
N VAL A 371 11.60 -1.49 12.79
CA VAL A 371 12.39 -1.86 11.61
C VAL A 371 13.85 -1.49 11.78
N ASN A 372 14.75 -2.23 11.12
CA ASN A 372 16.15 -1.85 11.02
C ASN A 372 16.29 -0.67 10.04
N THR A 373 16.86 0.43 10.53
CA THR A 373 17.05 1.70 9.80
C THR A 373 18.51 1.93 9.38
N GLU A 374 19.43 0.99 9.60
CA GLU A 374 20.88 1.16 9.35
C GLU A 374 21.20 1.68 7.94
N GLU A 375 20.54 1.12 6.91
CA GLU A 375 20.78 1.55 5.53
C GLU A 375 20.24 2.96 5.27
N LEU A 376 19.04 3.26 5.77
CA LEU A 376 18.46 4.61 5.70
C LEU A 376 19.35 5.63 6.44
N GLN A 377 19.88 5.29 7.61
CA GLN A 377 20.80 6.14 8.37
C GLN A 377 22.07 6.47 7.57
N LYS A 378 22.65 5.51 6.82
CA LYS A 378 23.81 5.79 5.95
C LYS A 378 23.46 6.75 4.81
N ILE A 379 22.30 6.57 4.19
CA ILE A 379 21.81 7.46 3.13
C ILE A 379 21.61 8.87 3.69
N LEU A 380 20.92 9.00 4.83
CA LEU A 380 20.67 10.27 5.50
C LEU A 380 21.94 10.95 6.00
N ALA A 381 22.93 10.19 6.48
CA ALA A 381 24.23 10.74 6.88
C ALA A 381 24.99 11.33 5.68
N THR A 382 24.95 10.63 4.54
CA THR A 382 25.53 11.14 3.28
C THR A 382 24.83 12.42 2.84
N LEU A 383 23.51 12.45 2.89
CA LEU A 383 22.71 13.61 2.53
C LEU A 383 22.95 14.80 3.47
N THR A 384 23.01 14.55 4.78
CA THR A 384 23.30 15.53 5.81
C THR A 384 24.66 16.18 5.59
N ARG A 385 25.68 15.39 5.27
CA ARG A 385 27.02 15.90 4.93
C ARG A 385 26.99 16.78 3.67
N ASN A 386 26.26 16.35 2.63
CA ASN A 386 26.14 17.12 1.39
C ASN A 386 25.44 18.46 1.64
N PHE A 387 24.33 18.45 2.38
CA PHE A 387 23.60 19.67 2.75
C PHE A 387 24.45 20.61 3.60
N THR A 388 25.18 20.08 4.58
CA THR A 388 26.10 20.86 5.43
C THR A 388 27.20 21.53 4.59
N ASN A 389 27.76 20.82 3.61
CA ASN A 389 28.75 21.41 2.70
C ASN A 389 28.17 22.57 1.87
N ILE A 390 26.95 22.44 1.37
CA ILE A 390 26.26 23.50 0.62
C ILE A 390 25.99 24.71 1.52
N PHE A 391 25.50 24.45 2.74
CA PHE A 391 25.27 25.49 3.75
C PHE A 391 26.54 26.30 4.02
N LEU A 392 27.66 25.61 4.34
CA LEU A 392 28.93 26.26 4.58
C LEU A 392 29.45 27.02 3.35
N ASN A 393 29.26 26.49 2.14
CA ASN A 393 29.69 27.17 0.92
C ASN A 393 28.88 28.44 0.63
N LYS A 394 27.56 28.42 0.85
CA LYS A 394 26.71 29.62 0.73
C LYS A 394 27.09 30.69 1.75
N LEU A 395 27.27 30.29 3.02
CA LEU A 395 27.76 31.19 4.07
C LEU A 395 29.10 31.81 3.68
N ARG A 396 30.08 30.99 3.25
CA ARG A 396 31.38 31.46 2.78
C ARG A 396 31.24 32.46 1.63
N THR A 397 30.38 32.17 0.66
CA THR A 397 30.17 33.04 -0.51
C THR A 397 29.63 34.41 -0.09
N LYS A 398 28.79 34.49 0.93
CA LYS A 398 28.26 35.74 1.50
C LYS A 398 29.26 36.47 2.39
N ALA A 399 30.03 35.74 3.20
CA ALA A 399 31.00 36.33 4.13
C ALA A 399 32.30 36.79 3.45
N GLN A 400 32.78 36.05 2.44
CA GLN A 400 34.10 36.27 1.86
C GLN A 400 34.31 37.66 1.21
N PRO A 401 33.33 38.26 0.51
CA PRO A 401 33.47 39.62 -0.02
C PRO A 401 33.70 40.66 1.08
N LEU A 402 33.02 40.52 2.23
CA LEU A 402 33.16 41.42 3.38
C LEU A 402 34.51 41.20 4.08
N LEU A 403 34.90 39.94 4.27
CA LEU A 403 36.21 39.57 4.83
C LEU A 403 37.37 40.12 3.96
N LYS A 404 37.28 40.00 2.63
CA LYS A 404 38.33 40.51 1.70
C LYS A 404 38.51 42.02 1.75
N LYS A 405 37.49 42.78 2.20
CA LYS A 405 37.58 44.24 2.34
C LYS A 405 38.32 44.68 3.59
N ILE A 406 38.46 43.84 4.61
CA ILE A 406 39.18 44.16 5.86
C ILE A 406 40.57 44.72 5.52
N LEU A 407 40.96 45.83 6.17
CA LEU A 407 42.20 46.60 5.93
C LEU A 407 42.39 47.16 4.51
N THR A 408 41.36 47.25 3.67
CA THR A 408 41.41 48.06 2.43
C THR A 408 41.21 49.54 2.74
N LYS A 409 41.52 50.43 1.78
CA LYS A 409 41.30 51.88 1.97
C LYS A 409 39.84 52.20 2.29
N ASP A 410 38.92 51.56 1.58
CA ASP A 410 37.47 51.79 1.75
C ASP A 410 36.99 51.31 3.13
N TRP A 411 37.52 50.17 3.59
CA TRP A 411 37.24 49.68 4.94
C TRP A 411 37.80 50.60 6.02
N ILE A 412 39.00 51.15 5.85
CA ILE A 412 39.62 52.09 6.82
C ILE A 412 38.82 53.41 6.88
N LEU A 413 38.34 53.91 5.74
CA LEU A 413 37.58 55.16 5.64
C LEU A 413 36.10 55.02 6.07
N VAL A 414 35.73 53.90 6.72
CA VAL A 414 34.41 53.68 7.34
C VAL A 414 33.24 53.81 6.36
N THR A 415 33.39 53.30 5.13
CA THR A 415 32.29 53.27 4.15
C THR A 415 31.26 52.16 4.41
N GLU A 416 31.61 51.15 5.22
CA GLU A 416 30.76 49.98 5.52
C GLU A 416 30.31 49.96 6.98
N ARG A 417 29.09 49.47 7.23
CA ARG A 417 28.56 49.35 8.59
C ARG A 417 29.34 48.29 9.39
N PRO A 418 29.68 48.52 10.67
CA PRO A 418 30.44 47.58 11.49
C PRO A 418 29.79 46.20 11.68
N ASP A 419 28.47 46.11 11.53
CA ASP A 419 27.70 44.87 11.67
C ASP A 419 27.56 44.08 10.37
N SER A 420 28.02 44.59 9.22
CA SER A 420 27.78 43.99 7.91
C SER A 420 28.20 42.51 7.83
N LEU A 421 29.38 42.18 8.38
CA LEU A 421 29.88 40.80 8.40
C LEU A 421 29.04 39.92 9.33
N ALA A 422 28.72 40.40 10.54
CA ALA A 422 27.90 39.67 11.48
C ALA A 422 26.51 39.40 10.89
N SER A 423 25.87 40.41 10.30
CA SER A 423 24.57 40.30 9.63
C SER A 423 24.59 39.29 8.47
N ALA A 424 25.66 39.26 7.65
CA ALA A 424 25.78 38.28 6.58
C ALA A 424 25.96 36.84 7.08
N VAL A 425 26.64 36.66 8.21
CA VAL A 425 26.81 35.36 8.86
C VAL A 425 25.51 34.93 9.58
N SER A 426 24.78 35.87 10.18
CA SER A 426 23.51 35.63 10.88
C SER A 426 22.41 35.10 9.97
N GLN A 427 22.38 35.48 8.69
CA GLN A 427 21.48 34.91 7.68
C GLN A 427 21.51 33.38 7.58
N PHE A 428 22.55 32.74 8.14
CA PHE A 428 22.72 31.30 8.19
C PHE A 428 22.77 30.79 9.63
N SER A 429 23.65 31.39 10.43
CA SER A 429 23.97 30.90 11.79
C SER A 429 22.81 31.02 12.77
N GLU A 430 21.94 32.02 12.65
CA GLU A 430 20.81 32.18 13.58
C GLU A 430 19.84 30.99 13.51
N HIS A 431 19.72 30.37 12.34
CA HIS A 431 18.83 29.24 12.14
C HIS A 431 19.32 27.96 12.83
N LEU A 432 20.62 27.87 13.15
CA LEU A 432 21.19 26.69 13.79
C LEU A 432 20.70 26.51 15.23
N GLN A 433 20.24 27.58 15.89
CA GLN A 433 19.60 27.49 17.21
C GLN A 433 18.27 26.71 17.19
N HIS A 434 17.69 26.53 15.99
CA HIS A 434 16.48 25.76 15.75
C HIS A 434 16.77 24.33 15.26
N MET A 435 18.05 23.93 15.25
CA MET A 435 18.47 22.57 14.98
C MET A 435 18.57 21.77 16.28
N ARG A 436 18.35 20.46 16.20
CA ARG A 436 18.51 19.57 17.35
C ARG A 436 19.97 19.53 17.80
N GLU A 437 20.16 19.58 19.12
CA GLU A 437 21.47 19.39 19.75
C GLU A 437 21.92 17.92 19.73
N PRO A 438 23.24 17.64 19.65
CA PRO A 438 24.37 18.58 19.67
C PRO A 438 24.75 19.17 18.30
N MET A 439 24.08 18.76 17.22
CA MET A 439 24.52 19.07 15.85
C MET A 439 24.41 20.56 15.52
N GLY A 440 23.37 21.24 16.00
CA GLY A 440 23.20 22.69 15.84
C GLY A 440 24.37 23.47 16.43
N GLN A 441 24.70 23.22 17.71
CA GLN A 441 25.83 23.86 18.37
C GLN A 441 27.17 23.49 17.72
N GLU A 442 27.40 22.23 17.34
CA GLU A 442 28.64 21.81 16.66
C GLU A 442 28.87 22.57 15.36
N LEU A 443 27.85 22.67 14.51
CA LEU A 443 27.95 23.42 13.25
C LEU A 443 28.13 24.92 13.52
N LEU A 444 27.49 25.46 14.56
CA LEU A 444 27.66 26.86 14.95
C LEU A 444 29.08 27.14 15.47
N ARG A 445 29.71 26.21 16.20
CA ARG A 445 31.14 26.28 16.58
C ARG A 445 32.03 26.37 15.34
N ASP A 446 31.75 25.55 14.32
CA ASP A 446 32.53 25.54 13.08
C ASP A 446 32.37 26.85 12.29
N VAL A 447 31.17 27.41 12.25
CA VAL A 447 30.92 28.75 11.68
C VAL A 447 31.70 29.81 12.44
N HIS A 448 31.64 29.82 13.77
CA HIS A 448 32.36 30.79 14.61
C HIS A 448 33.88 30.73 14.39
N LYS A 449 34.45 29.53 14.44
CA LYS A 449 35.88 29.30 14.14
C LYS A 449 36.24 29.77 12.74
N TYR A 450 35.42 29.46 11.74
CA TYR A 450 35.66 29.86 10.35
C TYR A 450 35.76 31.38 10.21
N VAL A 451 34.77 32.13 10.73
CA VAL A 451 34.73 33.58 10.53
C VAL A 451 35.87 34.27 11.27
N VAL A 452 36.16 33.89 12.52
CA VAL A 452 37.28 34.45 13.29
C VAL A 452 38.62 34.14 12.62
N ARG A 453 38.85 32.90 12.21
CA ARG A 453 40.07 32.51 11.50
C ARG A 453 40.26 33.30 10.22
N GLU A 454 39.24 33.40 9.38
CA GLU A 454 39.34 34.15 8.13
C GLU A 454 39.54 35.64 8.38
N TYR A 455 38.89 36.22 9.39
CA TYR A 455 39.11 37.62 9.79
C TYR A 455 40.59 37.86 10.10
N ILE A 456 41.17 37.02 10.97
CA ILE A 456 42.59 37.08 11.34
C ILE A 456 43.48 36.91 10.12
N MET A 457 43.18 35.92 9.26
CA MET A 457 43.93 35.68 8.02
C MET A 457 43.94 36.90 7.09
N GLN A 458 42.87 37.70 7.03
CA GLN A 458 42.86 38.91 6.21
C GLN A 458 43.70 40.04 6.81
N VAL A 459 43.74 40.11 8.15
CA VAL A 459 44.50 41.12 8.90
C VAL A 459 46.00 40.88 8.80
N ILE A 460 46.47 39.64 8.95
CA ILE A 460 47.90 39.29 8.96
C ILE A 460 48.56 39.31 7.57
N LYS A 461 47.79 39.48 6.48
CA LYS A 461 48.34 39.54 5.13
C LYS A 461 49.34 40.70 4.99
N PRO A 462 50.44 40.52 4.22
CA PRO A 462 51.37 41.61 3.93
C PRO A 462 50.67 42.79 3.26
N ARG A 463 50.74 43.98 3.87
CA ARG A 463 50.09 45.20 3.37
C ARG A 463 51.00 46.43 3.49
N ARG A 464 50.56 47.54 2.90
CA ARG A 464 51.26 48.83 2.92
C ARG A 464 51.49 49.32 4.36
N LYS A 465 52.58 50.05 4.58
CA LYS A 465 52.86 50.71 5.86
C LYS A 465 51.73 51.67 6.23
N MET A 466 51.24 51.58 7.46
CA MET A 466 50.24 52.47 8.04
C MET A 466 50.92 53.46 8.98
N ASN A 467 50.44 54.70 9.04
CA ASN A 467 50.90 55.68 10.02
C ASN A 467 50.27 55.39 11.40
N GLY A 468 50.74 56.08 12.44
CA GLY A 468 50.27 55.83 13.81
C GLY A 468 48.81 56.18 14.08
N GLU A 469 48.19 57.06 13.28
CA GLU A 469 46.77 57.42 13.40
C GLU A 469 45.88 56.36 12.73
N THR A 470 46.21 55.95 11.51
CA THR A 470 45.55 54.86 10.79
C THR A 470 45.61 53.55 11.59
N ARG A 471 46.74 53.26 12.23
CA ARG A 471 46.89 52.09 13.11
C ARG A 471 45.89 52.09 14.28
N GLN A 472 45.66 53.26 14.89
CA GLN A 472 44.69 53.41 15.97
C GLN A 472 43.25 53.22 15.48
N GLN A 473 42.89 53.86 14.35
CA GLN A 473 41.57 53.71 13.72
C GLN A 473 41.27 52.25 13.33
N VAL A 474 42.27 51.55 12.78
CA VAL A 474 42.17 50.12 12.46
C VAL A 474 41.92 49.29 13.72
N SER A 475 42.68 49.54 14.79
CA SER A 475 42.54 48.83 16.06
C SER A 475 41.13 49.00 16.66
N GLU A 476 40.64 50.23 16.72
CA GLU A 476 39.30 50.55 17.23
C GLU A 476 38.20 49.87 16.40
N LYS A 477 38.32 49.91 15.08
CA LYS A 477 37.36 49.27 14.18
C LYS A 477 37.38 47.75 14.30
N MET A 478 38.56 47.13 14.36
CA MET A 478 38.69 45.68 14.59
C MET A 478 38.06 45.26 15.91
N ASN A 479 38.31 46.01 16.98
CA ASN A 479 37.71 45.74 18.30
C ASN A 479 36.17 45.85 18.25
N GLN A 480 35.64 46.85 17.55
CA GLN A 480 34.20 47.01 17.39
C GLN A 480 33.57 45.86 16.59
N GLU A 481 34.14 45.50 15.44
CA GLU A 481 33.64 44.40 14.60
C GLU A 481 33.75 43.05 15.32
N ALA A 482 34.86 42.78 16.01
CA ALA A 482 35.06 41.56 16.79
C ALA A 482 34.00 41.42 17.89
N ARG A 483 33.71 42.50 18.62
CA ARG A 483 32.68 42.51 19.66
C ARG A 483 31.31 42.20 19.08
N ILE A 484 30.92 42.83 17.97
CA ILE A 484 29.62 42.59 17.33
C ILE A 484 29.52 41.15 16.83
N LEU A 485 30.54 40.65 16.14
CA LEU A 485 30.56 39.31 15.58
C LEU A 485 30.46 38.23 16.67
N ASN A 486 31.33 38.30 17.67
CA ASN A 486 31.38 37.30 18.74
C ASN A 486 30.10 37.32 19.57
N ASN A 487 29.60 38.50 19.97
CA ASN A 487 28.36 38.61 20.73
C ASN A 487 27.15 38.06 19.97
N THR A 488 27.10 38.27 18.66
CA THR A 488 26.02 37.73 17.81
C THR A 488 26.05 36.20 17.81
N LEU A 489 27.21 35.58 17.56
CA LEU A 489 27.33 34.12 17.48
C LEU A 489 27.14 33.44 18.84
N ILE A 490 27.62 34.03 19.93
CA ILE A 490 27.36 33.55 21.29
C ILE A 490 25.88 33.67 21.63
N GLY A 491 25.25 34.81 21.27
CA GLY A 491 23.82 35.03 21.45
C GLY A 491 22.95 34.01 20.70
N GLN A 492 23.46 33.44 19.61
CA GLN A 492 22.83 32.35 18.84
C GLN A 492 23.14 30.95 19.38
N GLY A 493 23.93 30.82 20.46
CA GLY A 493 24.23 29.54 21.12
C GLY A 493 25.65 28.99 20.90
N SER A 494 26.56 29.75 20.30
CA SER A 494 27.96 29.35 20.21
C SER A 494 28.61 29.39 21.60
N ASP A 495 29.28 28.32 21.98
CA ASP A 495 30.04 28.18 23.22
C ASP A 495 31.55 28.30 23.01
N SER A 496 31.97 28.87 21.87
CA SER A 496 33.39 29.07 21.54
C SER A 496 33.93 30.35 22.18
N ASP A 497 33.74 30.51 23.49
CA ASP A 497 34.15 31.69 24.27
C ASP A 497 35.66 31.95 24.22
N TRP A 498 36.44 30.90 23.98
CA TRP A 498 37.88 30.99 23.80
C TRP A 498 38.29 31.77 22.54
N LEU A 499 37.39 32.01 21.58
CA LEU A 499 37.66 32.82 20.38
C LEU A 499 37.54 34.33 20.62
N LEU A 500 36.92 34.76 21.72
CA LEU A 500 36.61 36.17 21.98
C LEU A 500 37.86 37.05 21.96
N PRO A 501 38.95 36.70 22.68
CA PRO A 501 40.15 37.54 22.71
C PRO A 501 40.94 37.61 21.39
N ALA A 502 40.75 36.66 20.46
CA ALA A 502 41.66 36.43 19.34
C ALA A 502 41.87 37.68 18.45
N ILE A 503 40.78 38.30 18.00
CA ILE A 503 40.86 39.50 17.16
C ILE A 503 41.28 40.72 17.99
N HIS A 504 40.86 40.79 19.27
CA HIS A 504 41.20 41.88 20.18
C HIS A 504 42.71 41.95 20.44
N HIS A 505 43.37 40.83 20.68
CA HIS A 505 44.83 40.77 20.86
C HIS A 505 45.57 41.34 19.64
N ILE A 506 45.16 40.94 18.44
CA ILE A 506 45.78 41.43 17.20
C ILE A 506 45.49 42.92 17.00
N ALA A 507 44.27 43.38 17.31
CA ALA A 507 43.92 44.79 17.27
C ALA A 507 44.79 45.63 18.23
N ASN A 508 45.03 45.15 19.45
CA ASN A 508 45.88 45.81 20.44
C ASN A 508 47.34 45.94 19.94
N ILE A 509 47.88 44.88 19.35
CA ILE A 509 49.21 44.89 18.72
C ILE A 509 49.27 45.93 17.57
N ILE A 510 48.24 45.97 16.72
CA ILE A 510 48.18 46.90 15.59
C ILE A 510 48.10 48.36 16.06
N GLY A 511 47.32 48.67 17.09
CA GLY A 511 47.15 50.05 17.59
C GLY A 511 48.36 50.61 18.36
N GLU A 512 49.15 49.76 19.00
CA GLU A 512 50.18 50.20 19.96
C GLU A 512 51.44 50.81 19.30
N LYS A 513 51.94 51.92 19.85
CA LYS A 513 53.10 52.65 19.35
C LYS A 513 54.39 52.30 20.11
N LYS A 514 54.29 51.88 21.37
CA LYS A 514 55.44 51.57 22.24
C LYS A 514 55.91 50.13 22.06
N LYS A 515 57.18 49.94 21.70
CA LYS A 515 57.78 48.62 21.43
C LYS A 515 57.67 47.66 22.62
N ASP A 516 57.82 48.14 23.85
CA ASP A 516 57.76 47.29 25.04
C ASP A 516 56.34 46.75 25.26
N LYS A 517 55.31 47.59 25.09
CA LYS A 517 53.90 47.17 25.16
C LYS A 517 53.49 46.22 24.04
N ILE A 518 54.04 46.38 22.83
CA ILE A 518 53.82 45.42 21.75
C ILE A 518 54.31 44.02 22.15
N LYS A 519 55.47 43.92 22.82
CA LYS A 519 55.97 42.62 23.32
C LYS A 519 55.06 42.01 24.38
N GLU A 520 54.47 42.84 25.24
CA GLU A 520 53.49 42.39 26.25
C GLU A 520 52.24 41.81 25.57
N TYR A 521 51.62 42.54 24.61
CA TYR A 521 50.45 42.02 23.89
C TYR A 521 50.75 40.78 23.05
N VAL A 522 51.95 40.67 22.46
CA VAL A 522 52.37 39.44 21.76
C VAL A 522 52.49 38.28 22.75
N LYS A 523 53.02 38.53 23.94
CA LYS A 523 53.11 37.49 24.98
C LYS A 523 51.72 37.03 25.43
N GLU A 524 50.77 37.95 25.64
CA GLU A 524 49.38 37.62 25.97
C GLU A 524 48.72 36.78 24.86
N LEU A 525 48.87 37.19 23.59
CA LEU A 525 48.38 36.43 22.44
C LEU A 525 48.92 35.00 22.42
N CYS A 526 50.24 34.81 22.61
CA CYS A 526 50.86 33.48 22.62
C CYS A 526 50.50 32.65 23.86
N GLN A 527 50.10 33.28 24.96
CA GLN A 527 49.61 32.57 26.15
C GLN A 527 48.21 32.00 25.92
N ASP A 528 47.32 32.79 25.32
CA ASP A 528 45.94 32.37 25.04
C ASP A 528 45.86 31.44 23.81
N TYR A 529 46.75 31.63 22.83
CA TYR A 529 46.80 30.87 21.57
C TYR A 529 48.23 30.36 21.29
N PRO A 530 48.64 29.25 21.95
CA PRO A 530 50.01 28.74 21.87
C PRO A 530 50.39 28.15 20.50
N ASP A 531 49.42 27.96 19.62
CA ASP A 531 49.60 27.54 18.23
C ASP A 531 50.09 28.68 17.30
N ILE A 532 49.99 29.93 17.74
CA ILE A 532 50.52 31.11 17.03
C ILE A 532 52.04 31.16 17.19
N ARG A 533 52.75 31.17 16.05
CA ARG A 533 54.22 31.13 15.96
C ARG A 533 54.86 32.46 15.61
#